data_AF-A0A364M2L7-F1
#
_entry.id   AF-A0A364M2L7-F1
#
_cell.length_a   1.000
_cell.length_b   1.000
_cell.length_c   1.000
_cell.angle_alpha   90.00
_cell.angle_beta   90.00
_cell.angle_gamma   90.00
#
_symmetry.space_group_name_H-M   'P 1'
#
loop_
_entity.id
_entity.type
_entity.pdbx_description
1 polymer ?
#
loop_
_entity_poly.entity_id
_entity_poly.type
_entity_poly.pdbx_seq_one_letter_code
_entity_poly.pdbx_strand_id
1 'polypeptide(L)'
;MATIINGQVFTPGLAIIDSPQPYTPLGGDSLQVAIDVSGNGQLTSSPSDATKFKDITLFLTSNELSKNFTISNGTEPKGNAYVGPVLEINPSTNVQQVNWNWPECLVGDEHSGSGSARGSYNISIHQSFKWDGKDYYTIFDLPVNITNAISKSDDRVDCKLLENDLLKPDEIAASNDTLPGQPWVDADASDGGNSSSSSGGGETNSGGRVRGTMKQWGLFAMVVGGLLLV
;
A
#
# COMPACT_ATOMS: atom_id res chain seq x y z
N MET A 1 -3.04 4.51 11.51
CA MET A 1 -3.63 3.36 10.78
C MET A 1 -3.49 3.66 9.30
N ALA A 2 -3.12 2.69 8.46
CA ALA A 2 -3.00 2.91 7.02
C ALA A 2 -4.39 2.89 6.37
N THR A 3 -4.65 3.80 5.44
CA THR A 3 -5.88 3.77 4.64
C THR A 3 -5.63 2.92 3.41
N ILE A 4 -6.36 1.81 3.26
CA ILE A 4 -6.21 0.89 2.12
C ILE A 4 -7.45 0.97 1.24
N ILE A 5 -7.28 1.33 -0.03
CA ILE A 5 -8.37 1.45 -1.00
C ILE A 5 -7.96 0.71 -2.26
N ASN A 6 -8.77 -0.27 -2.70
CA ASN A 6 -8.51 -1.07 -3.90
C ASN A 6 -7.11 -1.73 -3.94
N GLY A 7 -6.56 -2.08 -2.78
CA GLY A 7 -5.22 -2.67 -2.66
C GLY A 7 -4.07 -1.65 -2.69
N GLN A 8 -4.35 -0.35 -2.71
CA GLN A 8 -3.32 0.68 -2.54
C GLN A 8 -3.27 1.15 -1.10
N VAL A 9 -2.06 1.37 -0.56
CA VAL A 9 -1.85 1.87 0.80
C VAL A 9 -1.58 3.37 0.72
N PHE A 10 -2.55 4.17 1.15
CA PHE A 10 -2.42 5.62 1.23
C PHE A 10 -1.63 5.97 2.49
N THR A 11 -0.46 6.58 2.29
CA THR A 11 0.34 7.07 3.41
C THR A 11 -0.30 8.35 3.99
N PRO A 12 0.11 8.77 5.20
CA PRO A 12 -0.23 10.08 5.75
C PRO A 12 0.35 11.28 4.97
N GLY A 13 1.16 11.02 3.93
CA GLY A 13 1.72 12.03 3.04
C GLY A 13 1.12 11.97 1.63
N LEU A 14 1.91 12.35 0.64
CA LEU A 14 1.50 12.37 -0.77
C LEU A 14 1.70 11.00 -1.46
N ALA A 15 2.59 10.15 -0.97
CA ALA A 15 2.87 8.87 -1.62
C ALA A 15 1.74 7.86 -1.39
N ILE A 16 1.52 7.01 -2.38
CA ILE A 16 0.65 5.85 -2.29
C ILE A 16 1.52 4.61 -2.58
N ILE A 17 1.45 3.59 -1.73
CA ILE A 17 2.20 2.36 -1.92
C ILE A 17 1.31 1.35 -2.64
N ASP A 18 1.70 0.97 -3.86
CA ASP A 18 1.01 -0.06 -4.65
C ASP A 18 1.46 -1.47 -4.24
N SER A 19 2.72 -1.61 -3.82
CA SER A 19 3.25 -2.86 -3.26
C SER A 19 4.51 -2.62 -2.41
N PRO A 20 4.79 -3.50 -1.42
CA PRO A 20 4.01 -4.67 -1.03
C PRO A 20 2.77 -4.32 -0.20
N GLN A 21 1.90 -5.31 0.05
CA GLN A 21 0.81 -5.16 1.02
C GLN A 21 1.34 -5.30 2.45
N PRO A 22 0.64 -4.73 3.46
CA PRO A 22 0.99 -4.96 4.85
C PRO A 22 1.11 -6.46 5.19
N TYR A 23 2.11 -6.81 5.98
CA TYR A 23 2.45 -8.15 6.45
C TYR A 23 2.83 -9.15 5.35
N THR A 24 3.10 -8.67 4.12
CA THR A 24 3.56 -9.54 3.04
C THR A 24 4.84 -10.29 3.45
N PRO A 25 4.91 -11.62 3.24
CA PRO A 25 6.15 -12.37 3.36
C PRO A 25 7.04 -12.07 2.15
N LEU A 26 8.27 -11.62 2.42
CA LEU A 26 9.25 -11.14 1.45
C LEU A 26 10.52 -12.00 1.47
N GLY A 27 11.20 -12.01 0.33
CA GLY A 27 12.44 -12.73 0.06
C GLY A 27 12.78 -12.64 -1.42
N GLY A 28 13.43 -13.67 -1.97
CA GLY A 28 13.86 -13.69 -3.37
C GLY A 28 15.16 -12.91 -3.61
N ASP A 29 15.30 -12.38 -4.82
CA ASP A 29 16.54 -11.71 -5.24
C ASP A 29 16.67 -10.32 -4.57
N SER A 30 15.59 -9.57 -4.55
CA SER A 30 15.53 -8.18 -4.06
C SER A 30 14.19 -7.83 -3.42
N LEU A 31 14.19 -6.75 -2.65
CA LEU A 31 12.99 -6.06 -2.19
C LEU A 31 12.47 -5.17 -3.32
N GLN A 32 11.20 -5.36 -3.69
CA GLN A 32 10.52 -4.51 -4.66
C GLN A 32 9.45 -3.68 -3.95
N VAL A 33 9.51 -2.36 -4.13
CA VAL A 33 8.50 -1.42 -3.63
C VAL A 33 8.01 -0.57 -4.79
N ALA A 34 6.69 -0.57 -5.02
CA ALA A 34 6.06 0.27 -6.03
C ALA A 34 5.36 1.44 -5.34
N ILE A 35 5.76 2.66 -5.71
CA ILE A 35 5.30 3.90 -5.07
C ILE A 35 4.71 4.82 -6.13
N ASP A 36 3.40 5.07 -6.07
CA ASP A 36 2.76 6.12 -6.86
C ASP A 36 3.12 7.49 -6.26
N VAL A 37 3.81 8.28 -7.08
CA VAL A 37 4.27 9.65 -6.79
C VAL A 37 3.48 10.70 -7.57
N SER A 38 2.34 10.29 -8.13
CA SER A 38 1.38 11.12 -8.85
C SER A 38 0.11 11.43 -8.05
N GLY A 39 -0.03 10.88 -6.84
CA GLY A 39 -1.25 11.04 -6.04
C GLY A 39 -2.47 10.50 -6.78
N ASN A 40 -2.35 9.32 -7.39
CA ASN A 40 -3.36 8.73 -8.26
C ASN A 40 -3.76 9.65 -9.43
N GLY A 41 -2.76 10.28 -10.06
CA GLY A 41 -2.92 11.23 -11.16
C GLY A 41 -3.34 12.64 -10.79
N GLN A 42 -3.53 12.97 -9.50
CA GLN A 42 -3.92 14.30 -9.04
C GLN A 42 -2.74 15.30 -9.00
N LEU A 43 -1.52 14.82 -8.84
CA LEU A 43 -0.30 15.60 -9.04
C LEU A 43 -0.04 15.72 -10.54
N THR A 44 -0.11 16.94 -11.05
CA THR A 44 0.20 17.24 -12.44
C THR A 44 1.68 16.99 -12.74
N SER A 45 2.00 16.65 -13.99
CA SER A 45 3.39 16.51 -14.47
C SER A 45 4.21 17.81 -14.35
N SER A 46 3.53 18.96 -14.19
CA SER A 46 4.10 20.22 -13.75
C SER A 46 3.47 20.57 -12.40
N PRO A 47 3.96 20.00 -11.29
CA PRO A 47 3.33 20.16 -10.00
C PRO A 47 3.39 21.64 -9.58
N SER A 48 2.28 22.13 -9.03
CA SER A 48 2.23 23.51 -8.52
C SER A 48 3.27 23.69 -7.41
N ASP A 49 3.72 24.93 -7.21
CA ASP A 49 4.57 25.25 -6.06
C ASP A 49 3.87 25.11 -4.71
N ALA A 50 2.55 24.86 -4.69
CA ALA A 50 1.75 24.64 -3.50
C ALA A 50 1.74 23.18 -3.06
N THR A 51 1.77 22.23 -4.01
CA THR A 51 1.71 20.80 -3.71
C THR A 51 2.71 20.02 -4.57
N LYS A 52 3.74 19.47 -3.93
CA LYS A 52 4.80 18.70 -4.59
C LYS A 52 5.62 17.88 -3.59
N PHE A 53 6.18 16.77 -4.05
CA PHE A 53 7.24 16.11 -3.32
C PHE A 53 8.51 16.97 -3.30
N LYS A 54 9.26 16.85 -2.20
CA LYS A 54 10.65 17.31 -2.13
C LYS A 54 11.59 16.12 -2.13
N ASP A 55 11.28 15.09 -1.33
CA ASP A 55 12.06 13.87 -1.24
C ASP A 55 11.26 12.71 -0.66
N ILE A 56 11.65 11.48 -1.01
CA ILE A 56 11.18 10.23 -0.39
C ILE A 56 12.41 9.38 -0.08
N THR A 57 12.59 9.05 1.20
CA THR A 57 13.62 8.14 1.68
C THR A 57 12.99 6.91 2.32
N LEU A 58 13.69 5.78 2.20
CA LEU A 58 13.19 4.47 2.55
C LEU A 58 14.20 3.75 3.44
N PHE A 59 13.71 3.20 4.54
CA PHE A 59 14.50 2.39 5.46
C PHE A 59 13.80 1.07 5.74
N LEU A 60 14.59 0.04 6.01
CA LEU A 60 14.10 -1.24 6.51
C LEU A 60 14.40 -1.31 8.01
N THR A 61 13.39 -1.16 8.86
CA THR A 61 13.56 -1.01 10.31
C THR A 61 12.92 -2.15 11.09
N SER A 62 13.57 -2.60 12.15
CA SER A 62 13.02 -3.56 13.12
C SER A 62 13.58 -3.25 14.51
N ASN A 63 12.68 -2.84 15.41
CA ASN A 63 13.04 -2.61 16.82
C ASN A 63 13.33 -3.92 17.55
N GLU A 64 12.64 -5.01 17.19
CA GLU A 64 12.84 -6.34 17.80
C GLU A 64 14.24 -6.90 17.50
N LEU A 65 14.69 -6.72 16.26
CA LEU A 65 15.99 -7.21 15.79
C LEU A 65 17.10 -6.19 15.96
N SER A 66 16.78 -4.99 16.46
CA SER A 66 17.68 -3.84 16.55
C SER A 66 18.36 -3.52 15.21
N LYS A 67 17.60 -3.51 14.12
CA LYS A 67 18.10 -3.27 12.74
C LYS A 67 17.47 -2.05 12.09
N ASN A 68 18.27 -1.28 11.37
CA ASN A 68 17.84 -0.18 10.52
C ASN A 68 18.75 -0.14 9.28
N PHE A 69 18.23 -0.47 8.11
CA PHE A 69 19.01 -0.45 6.86
C PHE A 69 18.51 0.63 5.91
N THR A 70 19.43 1.35 5.28
CA THR A 70 19.12 2.27 4.18
C THR A 70 18.69 1.49 2.93
N ILE A 71 17.46 1.69 2.48
CA ILE A 71 16.97 1.25 1.15
C ILE A 71 17.26 2.35 0.11
N SER A 72 16.91 3.60 0.43
CA SER A 72 17.21 4.80 -0.37
C SER A 72 17.25 6.02 0.53
N ASN A 73 18.21 6.92 0.32
CA ASN A 73 18.42 8.12 1.15
C ASN A 73 18.44 9.43 0.35
N GLY A 74 17.90 9.44 -0.87
CA GLY A 74 17.86 10.65 -1.70
C GLY A 74 19.20 11.07 -2.31
N THR A 75 20.23 10.20 -2.25
CA THR A 75 21.53 10.46 -2.89
C THR A 75 21.91 9.36 -3.88
N GLU A 76 22.83 9.65 -4.80
CA GLU A 76 23.31 8.65 -5.76
C GLU A 76 24.29 7.67 -5.07
N PRO A 77 24.02 6.35 -5.10
CA PRO A 77 24.87 5.37 -4.45
C PRO A 77 26.24 5.26 -5.13
N LYS A 78 27.28 5.02 -4.32
CA LYS A 78 28.56 4.52 -4.83
C LYS A 78 28.47 3.00 -4.94
N GLY A 79 28.08 2.50 -6.11
CA GLY A 79 27.87 1.06 -6.35
C GLY A 79 26.41 0.66 -6.15
N ASN A 80 26.17 -0.57 -5.69
CA ASN A 80 24.85 -1.19 -5.58
C ASN A 80 24.33 -1.30 -4.13
N ALA A 81 24.90 -0.52 -3.21
CA ALA A 81 24.62 -0.63 -1.77
C ALA A 81 23.15 -0.27 -1.45
N TYR A 82 22.65 0.83 -1.99
CA TYR A 82 21.27 1.29 -1.81
C TYR A 82 20.75 1.85 -3.14
N VAL A 83 19.45 2.12 -3.22
CA VAL A 83 18.80 2.67 -4.41
C VAL A 83 18.92 4.18 -4.41
N GLY A 84 19.19 4.78 -5.57
CA GLY A 84 19.25 6.24 -5.76
C GLY A 84 17.95 6.98 -5.38
N PRO A 85 17.89 8.30 -5.62
CA PRO A 85 16.75 9.11 -5.21
C PRO A 85 15.43 8.57 -5.78
N VAL A 86 14.46 8.28 -4.90
CA VAL A 86 13.21 7.58 -5.28
C VAL A 86 12.45 8.32 -6.38
N LEU A 87 12.41 9.64 -6.30
CA LEU A 87 11.70 10.50 -7.27
C LEU A 87 12.36 10.52 -8.66
N GLU A 88 13.57 10.00 -8.79
CA GLU A 88 14.38 10.03 -10.03
C GLU A 88 14.54 8.65 -10.69
N ILE A 89 14.00 7.58 -10.09
CA ILE A 89 14.15 6.20 -10.61
C ILE A 89 13.55 6.07 -12.01
N ASN A 90 12.29 6.49 -12.16
CA ASN A 90 11.52 6.44 -13.40
C ASN A 90 10.82 7.79 -13.64
N PRO A 91 11.57 8.83 -14.06
CA PRO A 91 11.07 10.21 -14.11
C PRO A 91 9.95 10.43 -15.13
N SER A 92 9.73 9.48 -16.05
CA SER A 92 8.65 9.52 -17.06
C SER A 92 7.39 8.77 -16.63
N THR A 93 7.32 8.28 -15.40
CA THR A 93 6.19 7.46 -14.91
C THR A 93 5.64 7.99 -13.59
N ASN A 94 4.38 7.65 -13.33
CA ASN A 94 3.71 7.99 -12.08
C ASN A 94 4.09 7.04 -10.94
N VAL A 95 4.72 5.90 -11.24
CA VAL A 95 5.03 4.84 -10.27
C VAL A 95 6.53 4.57 -10.27
N GLN A 96 7.16 4.83 -9.14
CA GLN A 96 8.57 4.54 -8.91
C GLN A 96 8.70 3.09 -8.45
N GLN A 97 9.58 2.34 -9.12
CA GLN A 97 9.85 0.93 -8.81
C GLN A 97 11.20 0.82 -8.12
N VAL A 98 11.19 0.85 -6.80
CA VAL A 98 12.39 0.67 -5.99
C VAL A 98 12.75 -0.81 -6.00
N ASN A 99 13.96 -1.12 -6.44
CA ASN A 99 14.48 -2.48 -6.50
C ASN A 99 15.78 -2.55 -5.69
N TRP A 100 15.70 -3.00 -4.44
CA TRP A 100 16.82 -2.99 -3.50
C TRP A 100 17.31 -4.40 -3.20
N ASN A 101 18.60 -4.65 -3.41
CA ASN A 101 19.20 -5.95 -3.14
C ASN A 101 19.25 -6.22 -1.64
N TRP A 102 18.75 -7.39 -1.21
CA TRP A 102 18.87 -7.79 0.19
C TRP A 102 20.37 -7.89 0.58
N PRO A 103 20.81 -7.28 1.69
CA PRO A 103 22.17 -7.39 2.17
C PRO A 103 22.47 -8.78 2.77
N GLU A 104 23.75 -9.10 2.92
CA GLU A 104 24.23 -10.45 3.24
C GLU A 104 23.63 -11.07 4.51
N CYS A 105 23.41 -10.28 5.57
CA CYS A 105 22.88 -10.78 6.84
C CYS A 105 21.41 -11.20 6.77
N LEU A 106 20.69 -10.85 5.69
CA LEU A 106 19.31 -11.30 5.45
C LEU A 106 19.22 -12.57 4.60
N VAL A 107 20.36 -13.09 4.11
CA VAL A 107 20.43 -14.37 3.40
C VAL A 107 20.01 -15.51 4.32
N GLY A 108 19.18 -16.41 3.79
CA GLY A 108 18.72 -17.59 4.53
C GLY A 108 17.34 -18.08 4.09
N ASP A 109 16.91 -19.20 4.65
CA ASP A 109 15.59 -19.80 4.51
C ASP A 109 14.80 -19.71 5.82
N GLU A 110 13.57 -20.21 5.88
CA GLU A 110 12.50 -19.98 6.88
C GLU A 110 12.86 -20.21 8.38
N HIS A 111 14.12 -20.46 8.75
CA HIS A 111 14.56 -20.52 10.13
C HIS A 111 15.06 -19.16 10.66
N SER A 112 14.16 -18.44 11.34
CA SER A 112 14.49 -17.39 12.30
C SER A 112 15.08 -18.02 13.59
N GLY A 113 16.32 -18.53 13.49
CA GLY A 113 17.09 -18.94 14.66
C GLY A 113 17.57 -17.75 15.48
N SER A 114 18.01 -17.98 16.73
CA SER A 114 18.65 -16.95 17.55
C SER A 114 19.88 -16.39 16.83
N GLY A 115 19.86 -15.10 16.51
CA GLY A 115 20.92 -14.43 15.73
C GLY A 115 20.63 -14.26 14.24
N SER A 116 19.48 -14.72 13.75
CA SER A 116 19.00 -14.37 12.40
C SER A 116 18.59 -12.90 12.36
N ALA A 117 18.99 -12.17 11.33
CA ALA A 117 18.48 -10.84 11.05
C ALA A 117 17.13 -10.88 10.29
N ARG A 118 16.53 -12.06 10.11
CA ARG A 118 15.27 -12.23 9.38
C ARG A 118 14.09 -12.28 10.37
N GLY A 119 12.97 -11.68 10.00
CA GLY A 119 11.80 -11.57 10.88
C GLY A 119 10.87 -10.43 10.48
N SER A 120 10.20 -9.85 11.47
CA SER A 120 9.29 -8.72 11.25
C SER A 120 10.05 -7.40 11.13
N TYR A 121 9.68 -6.64 10.11
CA TYR A 121 10.25 -5.35 9.76
C TYR A 121 9.15 -4.37 9.36
N ASN A 122 9.48 -3.09 9.35
CA ASN A 122 8.75 -2.06 8.64
C ASN A 122 9.58 -1.56 7.45
N ILE A 123 8.95 -1.37 6.30
CA ILE A 123 9.45 -0.44 5.30
C ILE A 123 9.03 0.95 5.78
N SER A 124 9.97 1.68 6.36
CA SER A 124 9.75 3.02 6.89
C SER A 124 9.91 4.04 5.77
N ILE A 125 8.82 4.73 5.45
CA ILE A 125 8.70 5.65 4.33
C ILE A 125 8.67 7.08 4.88
N HIS A 126 9.79 7.76 4.70
CA HIS A 126 9.99 9.14 5.13
C HIS A 126 9.76 10.05 3.93
N GLN A 127 8.82 10.98 4.06
CA GLN A 127 8.43 11.88 2.98
C GLN A 127 8.63 13.31 3.43
N SER A 128 9.34 14.08 2.63
CA SER A 128 9.30 15.54 2.74
C SER A 128 8.57 16.10 1.52
N PHE A 129 7.59 16.95 1.76
CA PHE A 129 6.74 17.46 0.70
C PHE A 129 6.12 18.80 1.09
N LYS A 130 5.47 19.41 0.12
CA LYS A 130 4.61 20.56 0.34
C LYS A 130 3.18 20.17 0.00
N TRP A 131 2.24 20.61 0.81
CA TRP A 131 0.80 20.45 0.59
C TRP A 131 0.09 21.75 0.93
N ASP A 132 -0.68 22.28 -0.03
CA ASP A 132 -1.40 23.55 0.09
C ASP A 132 -0.52 24.72 0.60
N GLY A 133 0.70 24.82 0.04
CA GLY A 133 1.65 25.87 0.38
C GLY A 133 2.49 25.63 1.63
N LYS A 134 2.15 24.63 2.47
CA LYS A 134 2.85 24.32 3.71
C LYS A 134 3.76 23.09 3.57
N ASP A 135 4.94 23.17 4.16
CA ASP A 135 5.90 22.06 4.19
C ASP A 135 5.54 21.07 5.30
N TYR A 136 5.70 19.78 4.98
CA TYR A 136 5.45 18.66 5.87
C TYR A 136 6.57 17.63 5.78
N TYR A 137 6.78 16.93 6.89
CA TYR A 137 7.59 15.73 6.97
C TYR A 137 6.79 14.62 7.64
N THR A 138 6.57 13.51 6.96
CA THR A 138 5.82 12.38 7.52
C THR A 138 6.62 11.09 7.47
N ILE A 139 6.46 10.27 8.49
CA ILE A 139 6.99 8.90 8.56
C ILE A 139 5.82 7.93 8.57
N PHE A 140 5.85 6.95 7.68
CA PHE A 140 4.87 5.87 7.62
C PHE A 140 5.58 4.52 7.62
N ASP A 141 5.21 3.67 8.57
CA ASP A 141 5.75 2.33 8.70
C ASP A 141 4.80 1.31 8.08
N LEU A 142 5.24 0.68 7.00
CA LEU A 142 4.54 -0.42 6.35
C LEU A 142 5.08 -1.77 6.89
N PRO A 143 4.31 -2.51 7.71
CA PRO A 143 4.80 -3.77 8.27
C PRO A 143 4.96 -4.83 7.17
N VAL A 144 6.04 -5.61 7.23
CA VAL A 144 6.38 -6.71 6.32
C VAL A 144 7.12 -7.81 7.08
N ASN A 145 7.23 -9.00 6.49
CA ASN A 145 7.92 -10.13 7.11
C ASN A 145 8.98 -10.68 6.18
N ILE A 146 10.24 -10.75 6.61
CA ILE A 146 11.33 -11.34 5.83
C ILE A 146 11.43 -12.81 6.19
N THR A 147 10.65 -13.64 5.49
CA THR A 147 10.51 -15.08 5.78
C THR A 147 10.81 -15.95 4.58
N ASN A 148 10.57 -15.47 3.35
CA ASN A 148 10.83 -16.26 2.14
C ASN A 148 12.34 -16.32 1.86
N ALA A 149 12.78 -17.41 1.23
CA ALA A 149 14.20 -17.68 1.00
C ALA A 149 14.90 -16.54 0.25
N ILE A 150 16.09 -16.18 0.73
CA ILE A 150 17.00 -15.22 0.09
C ILE A 150 18.31 -15.97 -0.16
N SER A 151 18.62 -16.21 -1.44
CA SER A 151 19.81 -16.95 -1.87
C SER A 151 21.07 -16.10 -1.74
N LYS A 152 22.23 -16.73 -1.49
CA LYS A 152 23.54 -16.06 -1.58
C LYS A 152 23.77 -15.50 -3.00
N SER A 153 24.41 -14.33 -3.08
CA SER A 153 24.85 -13.72 -4.34
C SER A 153 26.00 -12.75 -4.05
N ASP A 154 26.93 -12.61 -4.99
CA ASP A 154 28.05 -11.67 -4.92
C ASP A 154 27.61 -10.19 -5.03
N ASP A 155 26.37 -9.96 -5.50
CA ASP A 155 25.78 -8.61 -5.58
C ASP A 155 25.21 -8.12 -4.25
N ARG A 156 25.23 -8.94 -3.20
CA ARG A 156 24.74 -8.55 -1.86
C ARG A 156 25.86 -7.91 -1.07
N VAL A 157 25.61 -6.71 -0.56
CA VAL A 157 26.59 -5.97 0.22
C VAL A 157 26.56 -6.37 1.70
N ASP A 158 27.68 -6.14 2.40
CA ASP A 158 27.76 -6.27 3.85
C ASP A 158 26.72 -5.36 4.51
N CYS A 159 25.93 -5.90 5.44
CA CYS A 159 24.90 -5.16 6.17
C CYS A 159 25.41 -3.90 6.85
N LYS A 160 26.67 -3.89 7.33
CA LYS A 160 27.28 -2.73 7.99
C LYS A 160 27.40 -1.52 7.08
N LEU A 161 27.38 -1.70 5.76
CA LEU A 161 27.40 -0.60 4.80
C LEU A 161 26.06 0.14 4.72
N LEU A 162 24.97 -0.52 5.14
CA LEU A 162 23.60 0.00 5.07
C LEU A 162 23.03 0.31 6.44
N GLU A 163 23.65 -0.20 7.49
CA GLU A 163 23.15 -0.11 8.86
C GLU A 163 23.27 1.32 9.41
N ASN A 164 22.19 1.82 9.96
CA ASN A 164 22.12 3.09 10.67
C ASN A 164 21.74 2.85 12.13
N ASP A 165 21.91 3.88 12.96
CA ASP A 165 21.34 3.88 14.30
C ASP A 165 19.80 3.85 14.24
N LEU A 166 19.19 3.09 15.14
CA LEU A 166 17.74 3.13 15.33
C LEU A 166 17.36 4.40 16.08
N LEU A 167 16.44 5.16 15.50
CA LEU A 167 15.80 6.28 16.20
C LEU A 167 14.87 5.75 17.28
N LYS A 168 14.78 6.50 18.38
CA LYS A 168 13.82 6.17 19.44
C LYS A 168 12.39 6.48 18.97
N PRO A 169 11.37 5.75 19.45
CA PRO A 169 9.98 6.03 19.11
C PRO A 169 9.56 7.48 19.33
N ASP A 170 10.03 8.11 20.41
CA ASP A 170 9.72 9.51 20.73
C ASP A 170 10.35 10.50 19.72
N GLU A 171 11.52 10.18 19.18
CA GLU A 171 12.20 11.00 18.16
C GLU A 171 11.48 10.91 16.81
N ILE A 172 11.01 9.71 16.45
CA ILE A 172 10.17 9.48 15.28
C ILE A 172 8.85 10.25 15.44
N ALA A 173 8.19 10.13 16.60
CA ALA A 173 6.92 10.82 16.85
C ALA A 173 7.05 12.34 16.84
N ALA A 174 8.16 12.89 17.36
CA ALA A 174 8.42 14.32 17.39
C ALA A 174 8.74 14.91 16.00
N SER A 175 9.24 14.10 15.07
CA SER A 175 9.54 14.53 13.70
C SER A 175 8.38 14.33 12.72
N ASN A 176 7.39 13.49 13.06
CA ASN A 176 6.30 13.12 12.19
C ASN A 176 5.14 14.14 12.27
N ASP A 177 4.96 14.92 11.21
CA ASP A 177 3.83 15.83 11.09
C ASP A 177 2.51 15.07 10.93
N THR A 178 1.43 15.71 11.37
CA THR A 178 0.05 15.22 11.14
C THR A 178 -0.66 16.14 10.17
N LEU A 179 -1.23 15.55 9.11
CA LEU A 179 -2.07 16.27 8.16
C LEU A 179 -3.53 16.31 8.65
N PRO A 180 -4.31 17.33 8.27
CA PRO A 180 -5.73 17.44 8.64
C PRO A 180 -6.60 16.34 8.00
N GLY A 181 -6.08 15.60 7.02
CA GLY A 181 -6.72 14.48 6.33
C GLY A 181 -5.75 13.87 5.32
N GLN A 182 -6.11 12.73 4.72
CA GLN A 182 -5.32 12.12 3.66
C GLN A 182 -5.52 12.93 2.35
N PRO A 183 -4.46 13.43 1.69
CA PRO A 183 -4.55 14.35 0.55
C PRO A 183 -5.41 13.94 -0.66
N TRP A 184 -5.61 12.65 -0.88
CA TRP A 184 -6.21 12.05 -2.09
C TRP A 184 -7.54 11.35 -1.82
N VAL A 185 -7.92 11.22 -0.56
CA VAL A 185 -9.09 10.48 -0.12
C VAL A 185 -10.04 11.49 0.49
N ASP A 186 -11.22 11.63 -0.11
CA ASP A 186 -12.29 12.43 0.47
C ASP A 186 -12.65 11.87 1.85
N ALA A 187 -12.94 12.74 2.81
CA ALA A 187 -13.27 12.34 4.18
C ALA A 187 -14.45 11.33 4.27
N ASP A 188 -15.29 11.29 3.23
CA ASP A 188 -16.46 10.41 3.11
C ASP A 188 -16.22 9.11 2.33
N ALA A 189 -15.02 8.88 1.78
CA ALA A 189 -14.71 7.69 0.95
C ALA A 189 -14.33 6.44 1.79
N SER A 190 -14.42 6.53 3.11
CA SER A 190 -14.15 5.41 4.02
C SER A 190 -15.43 4.64 4.36
N ASP A 191 -15.99 3.89 3.40
CA ASP A 191 -16.85 2.75 3.76
C ASP A 191 -16.88 1.68 2.67
N GLY A 192 -16.21 0.57 2.92
CA GLY A 192 -16.21 -0.63 2.08
C GLY A 192 -16.28 -1.92 2.89
N GLY A 193 -16.74 -1.84 4.14
CA GLY A 193 -16.63 -2.96 5.07
C GLY A 193 -17.73 -2.99 6.13
N ASN A 194 -18.99 -3.18 5.72
CA ASN A 194 -20.00 -3.70 6.64
C ASN A 194 -21.08 -4.54 5.94
N SER A 195 -20.81 -5.82 5.70
CA SER A 195 -21.84 -6.83 5.50
C SER A 195 -22.55 -7.11 6.83
N SER A 196 -23.41 -6.19 7.25
CA SER A 196 -24.36 -6.44 8.32
C SER A 196 -25.51 -7.32 7.80
N SER A 197 -25.40 -8.62 8.06
CA SER A 197 -26.51 -9.54 7.96
C SER A 197 -27.61 -9.11 8.94
N SER A 198 -28.73 -8.59 8.42
CA SER A 198 -29.96 -8.43 9.19
C SER A 198 -31.04 -9.33 8.61
N SER A 199 -31.29 -10.43 9.33
CA SER A 199 -32.51 -11.24 9.19
C SER A 199 -33.65 -10.49 9.89
N GLY A 200 -34.77 -10.28 9.20
CA GLY A 200 -35.98 -9.76 9.83
C GLY A 200 -37.06 -9.44 8.80
N GLY A 201 -37.99 -10.38 8.59
CA GLY A 201 -39.16 -10.19 7.74
C GLY A 201 -40.17 -9.19 8.32
N GLY A 202 -41.01 -8.65 7.43
CA GLY A 202 -42.16 -7.84 7.82
C GLY A 202 -42.71 -7.05 6.64
N GLU A 203 -43.76 -7.59 6.02
CA GLU A 203 -44.59 -6.92 5.03
C GLU A 203 -45.23 -5.64 5.61
N THR A 204 -45.43 -4.60 4.78
CA THR A 204 -46.71 -3.90 4.62
C THR A 204 -46.59 -2.86 3.50
N ASN A 205 -47.34 -3.04 2.41
CA ASN A 205 -47.63 -1.97 1.45
C ASN A 205 -49.10 -1.59 1.56
N SER A 206 -49.37 -0.36 1.99
CA SER A 206 -50.67 0.28 1.90
C SER A 206 -50.69 1.18 0.68
N GLY A 207 -51.55 0.88 -0.29
CA GLY A 207 -51.81 1.76 -1.42
C GLY A 207 -53.13 1.43 -2.13
N GLY A 208 -54.14 2.27 -1.89
CA GLY A 208 -55.16 2.60 -2.89
C GLY A 208 -56.29 1.59 -3.16
N ARG A 209 -57.46 1.86 -2.59
CA ARG A 209 -58.78 1.31 -3.00
C ARG A 209 -59.04 1.55 -4.50
N VAL A 210 -59.64 0.58 -5.21
CA VAL A 210 -60.97 0.68 -5.86
C VAL A 210 -61.51 -0.73 -6.16
N ARG A 211 -62.80 -0.88 -5.86
CA ARG A 211 -63.69 -2.04 -5.90
C ARG A 211 -64.22 -2.25 -7.34
N GLY A 212 -64.24 -3.47 -7.88
CA GLY A 212 -64.86 -3.69 -9.20
C GLY A 212 -64.78 -5.11 -9.77
N THR A 213 -65.62 -6.01 -9.24
CA THR A 213 -66.40 -7.07 -9.93
C THR A 213 -65.79 -7.98 -11.03
N MET A 214 -65.97 -9.28 -10.79
CA MET A 214 -65.85 -10.44 -11.70
C MET A 214 -66.48 -10.27 -13.10
N LYS A 215 -65.82 -10.80 -14.16
CA LYS A 215 -66.27 -11.96 -14.97
C LYS A 215 -65.37 -12.24 -16.19
N GLN A 216 -64.82 -13.46 -16.21
CA GLN A 216 -64.50 -14.38 -17.32
C GLN A 216 -65.00 -14.04 -18.74
N TRP A 217 -64.09 -14.06 -19.74
CA TRP A 217 -64.19 -14.52 -21.17
C TRP A 217 -62.71 -14.79 -21.59
N GLY A 218 -62.22 -15.88 -22.18
CA GLY A 218 -62.62 -16.64 -23.38
C GLY A 218 -61.37 -16.94 -24.26
N LEU A 219 -60.85 -18.16 -24.16
CA LEU A 219 -60.24 -19.09 -25.17
C LEU A 219 -59.19 -18.72 -26.27
N PHE A 220 -58.26 -19.70 -26.45
CA PHE A 220 -57.42 -20.16 -27.60
C PHE A 220 -56.24 -19.27 -28.08
N ALA A 221 -55.05 -19.77 -28.47
CA ALA A 221 -54.73 -21.00 -29.22
C ALA A 221 -53.33 -21.60 -28.96
N MET A 222 -53.18 -22.87 -29.37
CA MET A 222 -51.99 -23.75 -29.33
C MET A 222 -50.93 -23.42 -30.40
N VAL A 223 -49.68 -23.83 -30.15
CA VAL A 223 -48.82 -24.47 -31.17
C VAL A 223 -48.20 -25.73 -30.56
N VAL A 224 -48.35 -26.85 -31.28
CA VAL A 224 -47.80 -28.18 -31.02
C VAL A 224 -46.67 -28.45 -32.00
N GLY A 225 -45.65 -29.17 -31.54
CA GLY A 225 -44.72 -29.97 -32.35
C GLY A 225 -43.32 -29.97 -31.73
N GLY A 226 -42.70 -31.07 -31.35
CA GLY A 226 -43.02 -32.50 -31.39
C GLY A 226 -41.74 -33.26 -30.98
N LEU A 227 -41.94 -34.36 -30.22
CA LEU A 227 -41.17 -35.62 -30.10
C LEU A 227 -39.72 -35.67 -30.65
N LEU A 228 -38.73 -36.35 -30.06
CA LEU A 228 -38.72 -37.61 -29.31
C LEU A 228 -37.32 -37.86 -28.71
N LEU A 229 -37.29 -38.60 -27.60
CA LEU A 229 -36.12 -39.30 -27.05
C LEU A 229 -35.64 -40.42 -27.99
N VAL A 230 -34.32 -40.58 -28.10
CA VAL A 230 -33.58 -41.82 -27.76
C VAL A 230 -32.25 -41.40 -27.13
#